data_AF-A0A921JWN0-F1
#
_entry.id   AF-A0A921JWN0-F1
#
_cell.length_a   1.000
_cell.length_b   1.000
_cell.length_c   1.000
_cell.angle_alpha   90.00
_cell.angle_beta   90.00
_cell.angle_gamma   90.00
#
_symmetry.space_group_name_H-M   'P 1'
#
loop_
_entity.id
_entity.type
_entity.pdbx_description
1 polymer ?
#
loop_
_entity_poly.entity_id
_entity_poly.type
_entity_poly.pdbx_seq_one_letter_code
_entity_poly.pdbx_strand_id
1 'polypeptide(L)'
;MDNSYKIKVQNVTKEYDLYKSQSEKLRSFFSLSNTKVPHFWSLMGISLEVKSGETLGLIGVNGSGKSTLSNIISGIIPQTTGIVDVRGDTSIIAIGAGLRGNLTGLENIRLKALMQGLTNPEIDALMDDIVGFADIGDFLYQPVKSYSSGMKSRLGFSIAVHVNPDILIIDEALSVGDDTFYQKCVDKIAEFKDEGKTIVFVSHSLKQIEILCDRVAWIHYGTLKELGATKEVVKHYREFTKWFKGQTKKEKKHFQRQMKENQKAFDIDAYQKQVTEERQAAEPNATNMAAQVKKDFYGSVISEKMGWGTRLLTFAVAIVFVLTCLTNISGHSVGDVIQHPSNLIHPETVLHDTNETQSVK
;
A
#
# COMPACT_ATOMS: atom_id res chain seq x y z
N MET A 1 -25.52 9.55 -13.45
CA MET A 1 -24.06 9.68 -13.42
C MET A 1 -23.51 8.37 -13.94
N ASP A 2 -22.63 8.41 -14.94
CA ASP A 2 -22.19 7.19 -15.64
C ASP A 2 -21.56 6.19 -14.65
N ASN A 3 -22.21 5.03 -14.55
CA ASN A 3 -21.99 4.00 -13.54
C ASN A 3 -20.94 2.97 -14.03
N SER A 4 -20.01 3.40 -14.89
CA SER A 4 -19.23 2.50 -15.73
C SER A 4 -18.11 1.76 -15.00
N TYR A 5 -17.59 2.26 -13.86
CA TYR A 5 -16.54 1.61 -13.07
C TYR A 5 -16.70 1.78 -11.55
N LYS A 6 -16.20 0.78 -10.80
CA LYS A 6 -16.01 0.78 -9.34
C LYS A 6 -14.56 1.07 -8.95
N ILE A 7 -13.60 0.65 -9.79
CA ILE A 7 -12.16 0.92 -9.65
C ILE A 7 -11.63 1.43 -10.98
N LYS A 8 -10.89 2.53 -10.96
CA LYS A 8 -10.19 3.08 -12.12
C LYS A 8 -8.75 3.39 -11.76
N VAL A 9 -7.85 2.83 -12.56
CA VAL A 9 -6.40 2.99 -12.47
C VAL A 9 -5.98 3.59 -13.80
N GLN A 10 -5.32 4.75 -13.81
CA GLN A 10 -4.86 5.40 -15.05
C GLN A 10 -3.41 5.83 -14.93
N ASN A 11 -2.58 5.30 -15.83
CA ASN A 11 -1.16 5.58 -15.97
C ASN A 11 -0.39 5.47 -14.65
N VAL A 12 -0.79 4.51 -13.82
CA VAL A 12 -0.25 4.35 -12.48
C VAL A 12 1.16 3.79 -12.53
N THR A 13 2.08 4.50 -11.89
CA THR A 13 3.47 4.07 -11.74
C THR A 13 3.81 3.96 -10.27
N LYS A 14 4.77 3.10 -9.95
CA LYS A 14 5.29 2.96 -8.59
C LYS A 14 6.78 2.67 -8.59
N GLU A 15 7.53 3.63 -8.07
CA GLU A 15 8.96 3.57 -7.86
C GLU A 15 9.27 3.12 -6.43
N TYR A 16 10.36 2.36 -6.27
CA TYR A 16 10.95 2.03 -4.99
C TYR A 16 12.45 2.32 -5.00
N ASP A 17 12.91 3.02 -3.97
CA ASP A 17 14.32 3.21 -3.69
C ASP A 17 14.96 1.94 -3.11
N LEU A 18 16.13 1.59 -3.61
CA LEU A 18 16.95 0.47 -3.17
C LEU A 18 18.09 0.96 -2.26
N TYR A 19 17.72 1.51 -1.10
CA TYR A 19 18.69 1.81 -0.05
C TYR A 19 19.31 0.53 0.50
N LYS A 20 20.64 0.50 0.67
CA LYS A 20 21.32 -0.66 1.26
C LYS A 20 21.25 -0.67 2.79
N SER A 21 21.10 0.51 3.40
CA SER A 21 21.02 0.66 4.86
C SER A 21 20.17 1.87 5.28
N GLN A 22 19.70 1.85 6.54
CA GLN A 22 19.01 3.01 7.13
C GLN A 22 19.92 4.24 7.25
N SER A 23 21.24 4.04 7.43
CA SER A 23 22.19 5.14 7.47
C SER A 23 22.35 5.83 6.11
N GLU A 24 22.26 5.09 5.00
CA GLU A 24 22.28 5.65 3.65
C GLU A 24 21.01 6.48 3.38
N LYS A 25 19.85 5.99 3.84
CA LYS A 25 18.58 6.73 3.79
C LYS A 25 18.67 8.07 4.55
N LEU A 26 19.21 8.08 5.76
CA LEU A 26 19.40 9.31 6.55
C LEU A 26 20.37 10.28 5.86
N ARG A 27 21.51 9.79 5.33
CA ARG A 27 22.49 10.65 4.63
C ARG A 27 21.90 11.29 3.38
N SER A 28 21.07 10.55 2.63
CA SER A 28 20.33 11.07 1.47
C SER A 28 19.32 12.14 1.89
N PHE A 29 18.59 11.93 2.99
CA PHE A 29 17.63 12.91 3.52
C PHE A 29 18.28 14.26 3.87
N PHE A 30 19.46 14.24 4.50
CA PHE A 30 20.18 15.47 4.83
C PHE A 30 20.96 16.08 3.63
N SER A 31 20.83 15.50 2.43
CA SER A 31 21.62 15.90 1.25
C SER A 31 23.14 15.86 1.48
N LEU A 32 23.61 15.11 2.49
CA LEU A 32 25.03 14.92 2.79
C LEU A 32 25.72 13.99 1.77
N SER A 33 24.96 13.41 0.85
CA SER A 33 25.42 12.44 -0.12
C SER A 33 24.83 12.76 -1.50
N ASN A 34 25.70 13.05 -2.47
CA ASN A 34 25.34 13.31 -3.87
C ASN A 34 25.18 12.04 -4.72
N THR A 35 25.22 10.85 -4.10
CA THR A 35 25.08 9.58 -4.83
C THR A 35 23.62 9.34 -5.19
N LYS A 36 23.34 9.12 -6.48
CA LYS A 36 22.02 8.68 -6.96
C LYS A 36 21.65 7.37 -6.26
N VAL A 37 20.57 7.39 -5.50
CA VAL A 37 20.00 6.19 -4.90
C VAL A 37 19.52 5.28 -6.02
N PRO A 38 19.97 4.01 -6.08
CA PRO A 38 19.44 3.08 -7.06
C PRO A 38 17.94 2.89 -6.82
N HIS A 39 17.13 2.94 -7.84
CA HIS A 39 15.69 2.72 -7.75
C HIS A 39 15.25 1.68 -8.78
N PHE A 40 14.00 1.22 -8.68
CA PHE A 40 13.36 0.46 -9.73
C PHE A 40 11.86 0.76 -9.78
N TRP A 41 11.28 0.65 -10.98
CA TRP A 41 9.86 0.81 -11.20
C TRP A 41 9.15 -0.54 -11.12
N SER A 42 8.37 -0.72 -10.06
CA SER A 42 7.53 -1.88 -9.85
C SER A 42 6.28 -1.87 -10.74
N LEU A 43 5.77 -0.68 -11.06
CA LEU A 43 4.69 -0.41 -12.02
C LEU A 43 5.12 0.74 -12.94
N MET A 44 4.87 0.59 -14.23
CA MET A 44 5.37 1.43 -15.32
C MET A 44 4.20 1.88 -16.22
N GLY A 45 3.18 2.49 -15.63
CA GLY A 45 2.05 3.05 -16.38
C GLY A 45 0.90 2.05 -16.57
N ILE A 46 0.38 1.48 -15.49
CA ILE A 46 -0.78 0.59 -15.54
C ILE A 46 -2.06 1.42 -15.71
N SER A 47 -2.88 1.05 -16.69
CA SER A 47 -4.22 1.59 -16.90
C SER A 47 -5.24 0.46 -16.99
N LEU A 48 -6.23 0.43 -16.09
CA LEU A 48 -7.32 -0.54 -16.10
C LEU A 48 -8.58 0.00 -15.42
N GLU A 49 -9.72 -0.62 -15.74
CA GLU A 49 -11.01 -0.33 -15.12
C GLU A 49 -11.72 -1.63 -14.74
N VAL A 50 -12.32 -1.62 -13.54
CA VAL A 50 -13.13 -2.71 -12.99
C VAL A 50 -14.54 -2.20 -12.77
N LYS A 51 -15.52 -2.91 -13.30
CA LYS A 51 -16.94 -2.59 -13.17
C LYS A 51 -17.47 -2.99 -11.80
N SER A 52 -18.63 -2.43 -11.41
CA SER A 52 -19.34 -2.87 -10.22
C SER A 52 -19.77 -4.34 -10.38
N GLY A 53 -19.60 -5.16 -9.34
CA GLY A 53 -19.92 -6.59 -9.36
C GLY A 53 -18.95 -7.48 -10.14
N GLU A 54 -17.92 -6.90 -10.78
CA GLU A 54 -16.92 -7.65 -11.53
C GLU A 54 -15.86 -8.26 -10.61
N THR A 55 -15.46 -9.50 -10.87
CA THR A 55 -14.27 -10.11 -10.29
C THR A 55 -13.10 -10.04 -11.27
N LEU A 56 -12.11 -9.20 -10.96
CA LEU A 56 -10.87 -9.06 -11.72
C LEU A 56 -9.76 -9.93 -11.13
N GLY A 57 -9.24 -10.87 -11.91
CA GLY A 57 -8.05 -11.65 -11.58
C GLY A 57 -6.76 -10.91 -11.94
N LEU A 58 -5.78 -10.85 -11.03
CA LEU A 58 -4.44 -10.35 -11.32
C LEU A 58 -3.46 -11.53 -11.42
N ILE A 59 -2.88 -11.73 -12.62
CA ILE A 59 -1.91 -12.80 -12.87
C ILE A 59 -0.56 -12.27 -13.35
N GLY A 60 0.49 -13.08 -13.21
CA GLY A 60 1.84 -12.67 -13.55
C GLY A 60 2.89 -13.40 -12.70
N VAL A 61 4.13 -13.39 -13.20
CA VAL A 61 5.28 -13.99 -12.50
C VAL A 61 5.60 -13.28 -11.18
N ASN A 62 6.41 -13.90 -10.32
CA ASN A 62 6.86 -13.26 -9.08
C ASN A 62 7.66 -12.00 -9.39
N GLY A 63 7.36 -10.91 -8.67
CA GLY A 63 7.96 -9.60 -8.91
C GLY A 63 7.39 -8.87 -10.13
N SER A 64 6.27 -9.31 -10.71
CA SER A 64 5.64 -8.59 -11.83
C SER A 64 4.92 -7.30 -11.43
N GLY A 65 4.60 -7.10 -10.15
CA GLY A 65 3.89 -5.90 -9.66
C GLY A 65 2.45 -6.14 -9.18
N LYS A 66 1.95 -7.38 -9.19
CA LYS A 66 0.56 -7.70 -8.76
C LYS A 66 0.23 -7.17 -7.35
N SER A 67 1.01 -7.55 -6.35
CA SER A 67 0.78 -7.12 -4.96
C SER A 67 1.01 -5.62 -4.77
N THR A 68 1.86 -4.99 -5.58
CA THR A 68 2.00 -3.53 -5.57
C THR A 68 0.72 -2.87 -6.08
N LEU A 69 0.16 -3.37 -7.19
CA LEU A 69 -1.09 -2.86 -7.75
C LEU A 69 -2.28 -3.09 -6.81
N SER A 70 -2.41 -4.29 -6.22
CA SER A 70 -3.47 -4.57 -5.24
C SER A 70 -3.36 -3.67 -4.01
N ASN A 71 -2.14 -3.45 -3.49
CA ASN A 71 -1.91 -2.55 -2.35
C ASN A 71 -2.25 -1.09 -2.68
N ILE A 72 -1.98 -0.63 -3.92
CA ILE A 72 -2.38 0.70 -4.38
C ILE A 72 -3.90 0.82 -4.47
N ILE A 73 -4.58 -0.17 -5.05
CA ILE A 73 -6.05 -0.19 -5.13
C ILE A 73 -6.68 -0.22 -3.73
N SER A 74 -6.07 -0.93 -2.77
CA SER A 74 -6.53 -0.98 -1.37
C SER A 74 -6.24 0.27 -0.55
N GLY A 75 -5.49 1.25 -1.09
CA GLY A 75 -5.06 2.43 -0.35
C GLY A 75 -3.96 2.22 0.70
N ILE A 76 -3.38 1.01 0.82
CA ILE A 76 -2.30 0.72 1.77
C ILE A 76 -1.03 1.50 1.42
N ILE A 77 -0.72 1.62 0.12
CA ILE A 77 0.41 2.40 -0.35
C ILE A 77 -0.06 3.39 -1.43
N PRO A 78 0.48 4.62 -1.45
CA PRO A 78 0.21 5.53 -2.56
C PRO A 78 1.01 5.12 -3.80
N GLN A 79 0.47 5.44 -4.97
CA GLN A 79 1.19 5.43 -6.24
C GLN A 79 2.24 6.56 -6.31
N THR A 80 3.23 6.41 -7.19
CA THR A 80 4.22 7.48 -7.46
C THR A 80 3.64 8.52 -8.42
N THR A 81 3.00 8.07 -9.49
CA THR A 81 2.24 8.92 -10.41
C THR A 81 0.98 8.21 -10.89
N GLY A 82 0.08 8.96 -11.53
CA GLY A 82 -1.16 8.48 -12.10
C GLY A 82 -2.35 8.56 -11.14
N ILE A 83 -3.52 8.21 -11.66
CA ILE A 83 -4.80 8.34 -10.96
C ILE A 83 -5.25 6.96 -10.48
N VAL A 84 -5.68 6.90 -9.22
CA VAL A 84 -6.37 5.77 -8.62
C VAL A 84 -7.68 6.31 -8.06
N ASP A 85 -8.80 5.92 -8.65
CA ASP A 85 -10.14 6.27 -8.19
C ASP A 85 -10.89 5.00 -7.80
N VAL A 86 -11.22 4.89 -6.52
CA VAL A 86 -11.83 3.71 -5.90
C VAL A 86 -13.12 4.17 -5.22
N ARG A 87 -14.26 3.65 -5.69
CA ARG A 87 -15.58 4.12 -5.28
C ARG A 87 -16.24 3.14 -4.32
N GLY A 88 -15.90 3.22 -3.04
CA GLY A 88 -16.47 2.38 -1.99
C GLY A 88 -15.40 1.88 -1.03
N ASP A 89 -15.85 1.22 0.05
CA ASP A 89 -14.96 0.70 1.08
C ASP A 89 -14.21 -0.56 0.60
N THR A 90 -12.89 -0.54 0.73
CA THR A 90 -12.02 -1.66 0.39
C THR A 90 -11.65 -2.48 1.62
N SER A 91 -11.74 -3.80 1.51
CA SER A 91 -11.16 -4.72 2.50
C SER A 91 -10.14 -5.62 1.83
N ILE A 92 -8.95 -5.73 2.44
CA ILE A 92 -7.87 -6.59 1.93
C ILE A 92 -7.70 -7.85 2.77
N ILE A 93 -7.58 -8.98 2.08
CA ILE A 93 -7.22 -10.27 2.63
C ILE A 93 -5.86 -10.66 2.07
N ALA A 94 -4.81 -10.52 2.87
CA ALA A 94 -3.51 -11.13 2.56
C ALA A 94 -3.05 -12.00 3.73
N ILE A 95 -2.14 -12.95 3.46
CA ILE A 95 -1.55 -13.84 4.46
C ILE A 95 -0.85 -12.97 5.53
N GLY A 96 -1.56 -12.71 6.64
CA GLY A 96 -1.08 -11.86 7.74
C GLY A 96 -1.44 -10.38 7.67
N ALA A 97 -2.32 -9.93 6.76
CA ALA A 97 -2.68 -8.52 6.65
C ALA A 97 -3.30 -8.00 7.96
N GLY A 98 -2.64 -7.02 8.58
CA GLY A 98 -3.23 -6.15 9.62
C GLY A 98 -3.50 -6.78 10.99
N LEU A 99 -3.18 -8.06 11.22
CA LEU A 99 -3.31 -8.64 12.57
C LEU A 99 -2.13 -8.23 13.47
N ARG A 100 -2.43 -7.78 14.68
CA ARG A 100 -1.45 -7.42 15.71
C ARG A 100 -1.08 -8.67 16.51
N GLY A 101 0.17 -9.11 16.36
CA GLY A 101 0.67 -10.35 16.99
C GLY A 101 0.62 -10.36 18.53
N ASN A 102 0.68 -9.18 19.17
CA ASN A 102 0.59 -9.07 20.62
C ASN A 102 -0.84 -9.10 21.16
N LEU A 103 -1.85 -8.94 20.29
CA LEU A 103 -3.26 -9.03 20.65
C LEU A 103 -3.77 -10.45 20.40
N THR A 104 -4.80 -10.83 21.14
CA THR A 104 -5.58 -12.07 20.95
C THR A 104 -6.37 -12.03 19.64
N GLY A 105 -6.90 -13.18 19.22
CA GLY A 105 -7.78 -13.26 18.05
C GLY A 105 -9.02 -12.37 18.22
N LEU A 106 -9.65 -12.42 19.40
CA LEU A 106 -10.84 -11.61 19.72
C LEU A 106 -10.56 -10.10 19.65
N GLU A 107 -9.45 -9.66 20.23
CA GLU A 107 -9.02 -8.24 20.18
C GLU A 107 -8.71 -7.81 18.74
N ASN A 108 -8.15 -8.70 17.93
CA ASN A 108 -7.92 -8.42 16.51
C ASN A 108 -9.21 -8.29 15.70
N ILE A 109 -10.25 -9.10 16.01
CA ILE A 109 -11.58 -8.97 15.39
C ILE A 109 -12.13 -7.56 15.68
N ARG A 110 -12.19 -7.19 16.98
CA ARG A 110 -12.69 -5.87 17.39
C ARG A 110 -11.88 -4.74 16.77
N LEU A 111 -10.55 -4.80 16.86
CA LEU A 111 -9.66 -3.76 16.32
C LEU A 111 -9.91 -3.52 14.83
N LYS A 112 -9.97 -4.60 14.04
CA LYS A 112 -10.16 -4.47 12.59
C LYS A 112 -11.55 -3.97 12.24
N ALA A 113 -12.58 -4.46 12.90
CA ALA A 113 -13.95 -4.03 12.64
C ALA A 113 -14.12 -2.53 13.00
N LEU A 114 -13.56 -2.07 14.12
CA LEU A 114 -13.51 -0.64 14.46
C LEU A 114 -12.77 0.19 13.41
N MET A 115 -11.65 -0.32 12.87
CA MET A 115 -10.90 0.36 11.80
C MET A 115 -11.70 0.46 10.49
N GLN A 116 -12.69 -0.40 10.28
CA GLN A 116 -13.62 -0.34 9.15
C GLN A 116 -14.86 0.53 9.45
N GLY A 117 -14.90 1.21 10.60
CA GLY A 117 -15.98 2.12 10.96
C GLY A 117 -17.18 1.47 11.66
N LEU A 118 -17.12 0.17 11.98
CA LEU A 118 -18.18 -0.51 12.73
C LEU A 118 -18.20 -0.05 14.20
N THR A 119 -19.40 0.05 14.75
CA THR A 119 -19.65 0.35 16.16
C THR A 119 -19.55 -0.93 17.01
N ASN A 120 -19.28 -0.81 18.31
CA ASN A 120 -19.20 -1.98 19.20
C ASN A 120 -20.45 -2.88 19.13
N PRO A 121 -21.70 -2.36 19.09
CA PRO A 121 -22.89 -3.21 18.94
C PRO A 121 -22.92 -3.99 17.61
N GLU A 122 -22.50 -3.39 16.50
CA GLU A 122 -22.40 -4.10 15.21
C GLU A 122 -21.33 -5.19 15.25
N ILE A 123 -20.21 -4.92 15.92
CA ILE A 123 -19.14 -5.90 16.12
C ILE A 123 -19.62 -7.08 16.96
N ASP A 124 -20.35 -6.80 18.04
CA ASP A 124 -20.90 -7.84 18.91
C ASP A 124 -21.90 -8.72 18.15
N ALA A 125 -22.70 -8.13 17.24
CA ALA A 125 -23.64 -8.87 16.39
C ALA A 125 -22.95 -9.77 15.35
N LEU A 126 -21.76 -9.40 14.86
CA LEU A 126 -20.98 -10.16 13.88
C LEU A 126 -20.00 -11.15 14.51
N MET A 127 -19.81 -11.09 15.84
CA MET A 127 -18.72 -11.80 16.50
C MET A 127 -18.82 -13.31 16.33
N ASP A 128 -20.00 -13.88 16.56
CA ASP A 128 -20.22 -15.34 16.50
C ASP A 128 -20.02 -15.87 15.07
N ASP A 129 -20.47 -15.13 14.06
CA ASP A 129 -20.27 -15.49 12.65
C ASP A 129 -18.78 -15.46 12.28
N ILE A 130 -18.05 -14.43 12.71
CA ILE A 130 -16.60 -14.32 12.47
C ILE A 130 -15.86 -15.47 13.14
N VAL A 131 -16.19 -15.78 14.39
CA VAL A 131 -15.53 -16.86 15.14
C VAL A 131 -15.85 -18.23 14.53
N GLY A 132 -17.12 -18.48 14.22
CA GLY A 132 -17.58 -19.74 13.61
C GLY A 132 -17.00 -19.96 12.21
N PHE A 133 -16.86 -18.91 11.41
CA PHE A 133 -16.23 -19.00 10.10
C PHE A 133 -14.71 -19.25 10.21
N ALA A 134 -14.03 -18.56 11.13
CA ALA A 134 -12.57 -18.71 11.30
C ALA A 134 -12.17 -20.11 11.77
N ASP A 135 -12.98 -20.74 12.63
CA ASP A 135 -12.83 -22.12 13.07
C ASP A 135 -11.40 -22.42 13.60
N ILE A 136 -10.98 -21.62 14.60
CA ILE A 136 -9.67 -21.73 15.28
C ILE A 136 -9.78 -22.13 16.76
N GLY A 137 -10.99 -22.36 17.26
CA GLY A 137 -11.26 -22.79 18.64
C GLY A 137 -10.64 -21.87 19.71
N ASP A 138 -10.13 -22.49 20.79
CA ASP A 138 -9.59 -21.79 21.97
C ASP A 138 -8.39 -20.88 21.67
N PHE A 139 -7.73 -21.06 20.52
CA PHE A 139 -6.69 -20.14 20.10
C PHE A 139 -7.20 -18.71 19.92
N LEU A 140 -8.50 -18.50 19.74
CA LEU A 140 -9.11 -17.16 19.69
C LEU A 140 -8.70 -16.28 20.88
N TYR A 141 -8.51 -16.88 22.06
CA TYR A 141 -8.12 -16.19 23.29
C TYR A 141 -6.60 -16.08 23.50
N GLN A 142 -5.81 -16.59 22.54
CA GLN A 142 -4.35 -16.56 22.58
C GLN A 142 -3.79 -15.46 21.68
N PRO A 143 -2.63 -14.86 22.03
CA PRO A 143 -1.98 -13.85 21.18
C PRO A 143 -1.68 -14.36 19.76
N VAL A 144 -2.02 -13.59 18.73
CA VAL A 144 -1.89 -14.00 17.32
C VAL A 144 -0.45 -14.36 16.92
N LYS A 145 0.57 -13.88 17.65
CA LYS A 145 1.97 -14.30 17.41
C LYS A 145 2.18 -15.81 17.56
N SER A 146 1.37 -16.52 18.35
CA SER A 146 1.44 -17.98 18.50
C SER A 146 0.72 -18.76 17.38
N TYR A 147 -0.04 -18.08 16.53
CA TYR A 147 -0.85 -18.73 15.49
C TYR A 147 0.03 -19.25 14.36
N SER A 148 -0.39 -20.38 13.77
CA SER A 148 0.12 -20.83 12.47
C SER A 148 -0.26 -19.83 11.36
N SER A 149 0.41 -19.91 10.21
CA SER A 149 0.06 -19.11 9.02
C SER A 149 -1.38 -19.37 8.55
N GLY A 150 -1.84 -20.62 8.65
CA GLY A 150 -3.21 -21.00 8.32
C GLY A 150 -4.23 -20.32 9.23
N MET A 151 -4.05 -20.39 10.55
CA MET A 151 -4.95 -19.74 11.51
C MET A 151 -5.02 -18.22 11.33
N LYS A 152 -3.87 -17.56 11.10
CA LYS A 152 -3.81 -16.12 10.80
C LYS A 152 -4.64 -15.78 9.57
N SER A 153 -4.56 -16.63 8.55
CA SER A 153 -5.26 -16.41 7.28
C SER A 153 -6.76 -16.71 7.41
N ARG A 154 -7.14 -17.74 8.17
CA ARG A 154 -8.55 -18.02 8.47
C ARG A 154 -9.21 -16.87 9.23
N LEU A 155 -8.58 -16.39 10.29
CA LEU A 155 -9.09 -15.25 11.06
C LEU A 155 -9.11 -13.97 10.20
N GLY A 156 -8.05 -13.71 9.44
CA GLY A 156 -7.97 -12.57 8.55
C GLY A 156 -9.07 -12.56 7.48
N PHE A 157 -9.31 -13.71 6.84
CA PHE A 157 -10.37 -13.89 5.85
C PHE A 157 -11.74 -13.74 6.49
N SER A 158 -11.96 -14.41 7.63
CA SER A 158 -13.23 -14.35 8.35
C SER A 158 -13.64 -12.92 8.69
N ILE A 159 -12.73 -12.14 9.29
CA ILE A 159 -13.01 -10.73 9.58
C ILE A 159 -13.36 -9.97 8.29
N ALA A 160 -12.55 -10.13 7.24
CA ALA A 160 -12.70 -9.36 6.02
C ALA A 160 -14.01 -9.62 5.24
N VAL A 161 -14.58 -10.82 5.34
CA VAL A 161 -15.85 -11.16 4.68
C VAL A 161 -17.09 -10.86 5.53
N HIS A 162 -16.96 -10.62 6.84
CA HIS A 162 -18.10 -10.25 7.68
C HIS A 162 -18.23 -8.73 7.89
N VAL A 163 -17.18 -7.95 7.60
CA VAL A 163 -17.27 -6.48 7.57
C VAL A 163 -17.97 -5.91 6.33
N ASN A 164 -18.49 -6.78 5.45
CA ASN A 164 -19.34 -6.44 4.30
C ASN A 164 -18.81 -5.30 3.38
N PRO A 165 -17.58 -5.39 2.86
CA PRO A 165 -16.98 -4.34 2.05
C PRO A 165 -17.67 -4.20 0.68
N ASP A 166 -17.50 -3.04 0.05
CA ASP A 166 -17.91 -2.82 -1.36
C ASP A 166 -16.95 -3.51 -2.34
N ILE A 167 -15.66 -3.51 -1.98
CA ILE A 167 -14.56 -4.02 -2.80
C ILE A 167 -13.72 -4.96 -1.95
N LEU A 168 -13.65 -6.23 -2.35
CA LEU A 168 -12.84 -7.25 -1.68
C LEU A 168 -11.56 -7.53 -2.46
N ILE A 169 -10.40 -7.36 -1.83
CA ILE A 169 -9.10 -7.63 -2.44
C ILE A 169 -8.51 -8.87 -1.77
N ILE A 170 -8.25 -9.93 -2.53
CA ILE A 170 -7.73 -11.20 -2.00
C ILE A 170 -6.35 -11.44 -2.60
N ASP A 171 -5.30 -11.34 -1.78
CA ASP A 171 -3.90 -11.53 -2.17
C ASP A 171 -3.32 -12.83 -1.59
N GLU A 172 -3.32 -13.88 -2.42
CA GLU A 172 -2.77 -15.22 -2.12
C GLU A 172 -3.36 -15.91 -0.86
N ALA A 173 -4.40 -15.35 -0.25
CA ALA A 173 -4.93 -15.79 1.04
C ALA A 173 -5.70 -17.12 1.02
N LEU A 174 -6.08 -17.63 -0.16
CA LEU A 174 -6.84 -18.88 -0.27
C LEU A 174 -5.98 -20.16 -0.23
N SER A 175 -4.65 -20.03 -0.27
CA SER A 175 -3.75 -21.20 -0.42
C SER A 175 -3.21 -21.77 0.91
N VAL A 176 -3.72 -21.28 2.04
CA VAL A 176 -3.15 -21.51 3.39
C VAL A 176 -4.11 -22.20 4.36
N GLY A 177 -5.25 -22.70 3.87
CA GLY A 177 -6.25 -23.47 4.63
C GLY A 177 -6.27 -24.96 4.29
N ASP A 178 -7.19 -25.70 4.92
CA ASP A 178 -7.58 -27.03 4.44
C ASP A 178 -8.65 -26.91 3.34
N ASP A 179 -8.98 -28.02 2.68
CA ASP A 179 -9.96 -28.04 1.60
C ASP A 179 -11.35 -27.59 2.06
N THR A 180 -11.73 -27.89 3.31
CA THR A 180 -13.01 -27.48 3.92
C THR A 180 -13.09 -25.96 4.03
N PHE A 181 -12.06 -25.31 4.57
CA PHE A 181 -12.01 -23.86 4.69
C PHE A 181 -11.90 -23.19 3.31
N TYR A 182 -11.15 -23.79 2.38
CA TYR A 182 -11.10 -23.31 0.99
C TYR A 182 -12.50 -23.29 0.37
N GLN A 183 -13.30 -24.34 0.56
CA GLN A 183 -14.68 -24.36 0.05
C GLN A 183 -15.54 -23.27 0.69
N LYS A 184 -15.46 -23.07 2.02
CA LYS A 184 -16.14 -21.95 2.71
C LYS A 184 -15.78 -20.60 2.09
N CYS A 185 -14.50 -20.37 1.77
CA CYS A 185 -14.06 -19.15 1.12
C CYS A 185 -14.63 -19.00 -0.29
N VAL A 186 -14.65 -20.07 -1.09
CA VAL A 186 -15.20 -20.06 -2.44
C VAL A 186 -16.70 -19.75 -2.42
N ASP A 187 -17.44 -20.38 -1.52
CA ASP A 187 -18.89 -20.16 -1.37
C ASP A 187 -19.17 -18.71 -0.96
N LYS A 188 -18.39 -18.15 -0.02
CA LYS A 188 -18.55 -16.76 0.39
C LYS A 188 -18.18 -15.76 -0.72
N ILE A 189 -17.18 -16.07 -1.53
CA ILE A 189 -16.84 -15.27 -2.72
C ILE A 189 -17.98 -15.31 -3.73
N ALA A 190 -18.60 -16.48 -3.95
CA ALA A 190 -19.74 -16.60 -4.85
C ALA A 190 -20.95 -15.78 -4.35
N GLU A 191 -21.26 -15.84 -3.05
CA GLU A 191 -22.29 -15.01 -2.42
C GLU A 191 -22.03 -13.51 -2.66
N PHE A 192 -20.81 -13.05 -2.45
CA PHE A 192 -20.43 -11.66 -2.73
C PHE A 192 -20.55 -11.27 -4.20
N LYS A 193 -20.27 -12.18 -5.12
CA LYS A 193 -20.51 -11.93 -6.55
C LYS A 193 -22.01 -11.78 -6.83
N ASP A 194 -22.85 -12.63 -6.23
CA ASP A 194 -24.30 -12.57 -6.38
C ASP A 194 -24.91 -11.28 -5.76
N GLU A 195 -24.30 -10.77 -4.69
CA GLU A 195 -24.62 -9.46 -4.09
C GLU A 195 -24.12 -8.25 -4.90
N GLY A 196 -23.37 -8.48 -5.98
CA GLY A 196 -22.83 -7.42 -6.83
C GLY A 196 -21.62 -6.70 -6.24
N LYS A 197 -20.90 -7.33 -5.29
CA LYS A 197 -19.63 -6.82 -4.76
C LYS A 197 -18.52 -6.95 -5.79
N THR A 198 -17.60 -5.98 -5.82
CA THR A 198 -16.45 -6.03 -6.72
C THR A 198 -15.30 -6.77 -6.05
N ILE A 199 -14.61 -7.65 -6.77
CA ILE A 199 -13.53 -8.47 -6.20
C ILE A 199 -12.26 -8.31 -7.04
N VAL A 200 -11.12 -8.09 -6.40
CA VAL A 200 -9.79 -8.16 -7.02
C VAL A 200 -9.06 -9.37 -6.46
N PHE A 201 -8.83 -10.36 -7.30
CA PHE A 201 -8.29 -11.66 -6.90
C PHE A 201 -6.86 -11.85 -7.43
N VAL A 202 -5.87 -11.83 -6.54
CA VAL A 202 -4.47 -12.11 -6.87
C VAL A 202 -4.15 -13.55 -6.50
N SER A 203 -3.81 -14.36 -7.50
CA SER A 203 -3.43 -15.75 -7.27
C SER A 203 -2.40 -16.25 -8.27
N HIS A 204 -1.56 -17.16 -7.79
CA HIS A 204 -0.66 -17.96 -8.61
C HIS A 204 -1.33 -19.21 -9.20
N SER A 205 -2.53 -19.57 -8.73
CA SER A 205 -3.29 -20.70 -9.23
C SER A 205 -4.21 -20.29 -10.38
N LEU A 206 -3.84 -20.66 -11.60
CA LEU A 206 -4.67 -20.39 -12.78
C LEU A 206 -6.02 -21.07 -12.72
N LYS A 207 -6.13 -22.22 -12.02
CA LYS A 207 -7.41 -22.90 -11.81
C LYS A 207 -8.35 -22.06 -10.96
N GLN A 208 -7.85 -21.42 -9.89
CA GLN A 208 -8.66 -20.53 -9.06
C GLN A 208 -9.11 -19.30 -9.86
N ILE A 209 -8.20 -18.72 -10.65
CA ILE A 209 -8.51 -17.59 -11.54
C ILE A 209 -9.63 -17.96 -12.53
N GLU A 210 -9.54 -19.13 -13.17
CA GLU A 210 -10.53 -19.62 -14.13
C GLU A 210 -11.92 -19.86 -13.51
N ILE A 211 -11.98 -20.24 -12.23
CA ILE A 211 -13.24 -20.51 -11.52
C ILE A 211 -13.88 -19.22 -11.00
N LEU A 212 -13.07 -18.31 -10.46
CA LEU A 212 -13.57 -17.17 -9.67
C LEU A 212 -13.69 -15.87 -10.49
N CYS A 213 -12.85 -15.67 -11.50
CA CYS A 213 -12.70 -14.36 -12.15
C CYS A 213 -13.46 -14.25 -13.47
N ASP A 214 -14.06 -13.09 -13.72
CA ASP A 214 -14.78 -12.77 -14.96
C ASP A 214 -13.82 -12.24 -16.02
N ARG A 215 -12.87 -11.39 -15.59
CA ARG A 215 -11.77 -10.85 -16.41
C ARG A 215 -10.45 -11.02 -15.69
N VAL A 216 -9.37 -10.95 -16.46
CA VAL A 216 -8.01 -11.08 -15.95
C VAL A 216 -7.10 -9.99 -16.51
N ALA A 217 -6.32 -9.37 -15.64
CA ALA A 217 -5.20 -8.52 -15.97
C ALA A 217 -3.89 -9.31 -15.81
N TRP A 218 -3.18 -9.51 -16.92
CA TRP A 218 -1.84 -10.07 -16.91
C TRP A 218 -0.80 -8.96 -16.74
N ILE A 219 -0.21 -8.90 -15.55
CA ILE A 219 0.88 -7.98 -15.23
C ILE A 219 2.23 -8.66 -15.52
N HIS A 220 3.08 -8.00 -16.30
CA HIS A 220 4.38 -8.48 -16.72
C HIS A 220 5.47 -7.42 -16.44
N TYR A 221 6.29 -7.66 -15.41
CA TYR A 221 7.39 -6.79 -15.00
C TYR A 221 7.04 -5.30 -14.97
N GLY A 222 5.93 -4.96 -14.32
CA GLY A 222 5.46 -3.58 -14.14
C GLY A 222 4.59 -3.03 -15.26
N THR A 223 4.34 -3.79 -16.33
CA THR A 223 3.45 -3.39 -17.42
C THR A 223 2.17 -4.25 -17.45
N LEU A 224 1.08 -3.68 -17.95
CA LEU A 224 -0.14 -4.44 -18.26
C LEU A 224 0.05 -5.07 -19.63
N LYS A 225 0.30 -6.39 -19.66
CA LYS A 225 0.56 -7.12 -20.90
C LYS A 225 -0.73 -7.40 -21.66
N GLU A 226 -1.78 -7.76 -20.94
CA GLU A 226 -3.07 -8.12 -21.50
C GLU A 226 -4.16 -7.94 -20.44
N LEU A 227 -5.34 -7.49 -20.88
CA LEU A 227 -6.54 -7.36 -20.05
C LEU A 227 -7.74 -7.82 -20.87
N GLY A 228 -8.49 -8.79 -20.38
CA GLY A 228 -9.57 -9.38 -21.17
C GLY A 228 -10.33 -10.49 -20.43
N ALA A 229 -11.13 -11.24 -21.18
CA ALA A 229 -11.88 -12.37 -20.65
C ALA A 229 -10.94 -13.45 -20.09
N THR A 230 -11.30 -14.02 -18.94
CA THR A 230 -10.44 -14.96 -18.19
C THR A 230 -9.88 -16.10 -19.05
N LYS A 231 -10.72 -16.74 -19.87
CA LYS A 231 -10.31 -17.90 -20.69
C LYS A 231 -9.22 -17.54 -21.70
N GLU A 232 -9.28 -16.37 -22.32
CA GLU A 232 -8.33 -15.97 -23.36
C GLU A 232 -6.99 -15.57 -22.75
N VAL A 233 -7.01 -14.68 -21.76
CA VAL A 233 -5.81 -14.18 -21.10
C VAL A 233 -5.06 -15.32 -20.40
N VAL A 234 -5.78 -16.24 -19.74
CA VAL A 234 -5.17 -17.41 -19.11
C VAL A 234 -4.54 -18.34 -20.14
N LYS A 235 -5.13 -18.51 -21.33
CA LYS A 235 -4.53 -19.29 -22.42
C LYS A 235 -3.20 -18.68 -22.86
N HIS A 236 -3.15 -17.39 -23.16
CA HIS A 236 -1.91 -16.70 -23.55
C HIS A 236 -0.86 -16.75 -22.44
N TYR A 237 -1.28 -16.60 -21.18
CA TYR A 237 -0.36 -16.73 -20.03
C TYR A 237 0.19 -18.16 -19.87
N ARG A 238 -0.62 -19.20 -20.12
CA ARG A 238 -0.15 -20.60 -20.14
C ARG A 238 0.88 -20.83 -21.24
N GLU A 239 0.66 -20.27 -22.43
CA GLU A 239 1.60 -20.35 -23.55
C GLU A 239 2.93 -19.68 -23.19
N PHE A 240 2.90 -18.47 -22.63
CA PHE A 240 4.08 -17.79 -22.10
C PHE A 240 4.80 -18.64 -21.04
N THR A 241 4.06 -19.22 -20.10
CA THR A 241 4.64 -20.04 -19.03
C THR A 241 5.28 -21.31 -19.58
N LYS A 242 4.65 -21.96 -20.57
CA LYS A 242 5.18 -23.14 -21.25
C LYS A 242 6.47 -22.79 -22.00
N TRP A 243 6.47 -21.72 -22.77
CA TRP A 243 7.66 -21.19 -23.45
C TRP A 243 8.78 -20.91 -22.44
N PHE A 244 8.48 -20.14 -21.38
CA PHE A 244 9.47 -19.75 -20.38
C PHE A 244 10.05 -20.97 -19.65
N LYS A 245 9.23 -21.96 -19.31
CA LYS A 245 9.69 -23.22 -18.68
C LYS A 245 10.56 -24.05 -19.62
N GLY A 246 10.31 -24.01 -20.94
CA GLY A 246 11.11 -24.70 -21.96
C GLY A 246 12.51 -24.12 -22.18
N GLN A 247 12.76 -22.86 -21.80
CA GLN A 247 14.07 -22.22 -21.93
C GLN A 247 15.15 -22.85 -21.03
N THR A 248 16.41 -22.77 -21.46
CA THR A 248 17.57 -23.16 -20.66
C THR A 248 17.73 -22.26 -19.42
N LYS A 249 18.48 -22.72 -18.41
CA LYS A 249 18.78 -21.89 -17.22
C LYS A 249 19.46 -20.56 -17.58
N LYS A 250 20.29 -20.54 -18.63
CA LYS A 250 21.01 -19.34 -19.09
C LYS A 250 20.05 -18.34 -19.74
N GLU A 251 19.18 -18.80 -20.63
CA GLU A 251 18.15 -17.97 -21.28
C GLU A 251 17.15 -17.40 -20.28
N LYS A 252 16.67 -18.22 -19.32
CA LYS A 252 15.80 -17.76 -18.24
C LYS A 252 16.43 -16.61 -17.45
N LYS A 253 17.69 -16.76 -17.04
CA LYS A 253 18.43 -15.73 -16.31
C LYS A 253 18.63 -14.48 -17.16
N HIS A 254 18.95 -14.64 -18.45
CA HIS A 254 19.14 -13.53 -19.37
C HIS A 254 17.83 -12.73 -19.55
N PHE A 255 16.72 -13.41 -19.82
CA PHE A 255 15.40 -12.81 -19.95
C PHE A 255 14.99 -12.06 -18.67
N GLN A 256 15.12 -12.70 -17.50
CA GLN A 256 14.80 -12.06 -16.22
C GLN A 256 15.68 -10.83 -15.94
N ARG A 257 16.97 -10.88 -16.32
CA ARG A 257 17.88 -9.74 -16.15
C ARG A 257 17.46 -8.58 -17.05
N GLN A 258 17.17 -8.84 -18.32
CA GLN A 258 16.71 -7.83 -19.27
C GLN A 258 15.42 -7.16 -18.77
N MET A 259 14.45 -7.94 -18.30
CA MET A 259 13.19 -7.38 -17.77
C MET A 259 13.43 -6.50 -16.53
N LYS A 260 14.32 -6.91 -15.63
CA LYS A 260 14.70 -6.08 -14.46
C LYS A 260 15.50 -4.84 -14.84
N GLU A 261 16.31 -4.90 -15.89
CA GLU A 261 17.02 -3.75 -16.43
C GLU A 261 16.03 -2.74 -17.01
N ASN A 262 14.99 -3.20 -17.74
CA ASN A 262 13.92 -2.34 -18.23
C ASN A 262 13.17 -1.64 -17.07
N GLN A 263 12.88 -2.34 -15.97
CA GLN A 263 12.28 -1.73 -14.77
C GLN A 263 13.15 -0.65 -14.14
N LYS A 264 14.48 -0.72 -14.29
CA LYS A 264 15.40 0.31 -13.77
C LYS A 264 15.63 1.44 -14.75
N ALA A 265 15.53 1.15 -16.05
CA ALA A 265 15.76 2.11 -17.12
C ALA A 265 14.50 2.88 -17.52
N PHE A 266 13.33 2.54 -16.96
CA PHE A 266 12.08 3.24 -17.22
C PHE A 266 12.19 4.72 -16.85
N ASP A 267 11.88 5.57 -17.82
CA ASP A 267 11.93 7.02 -17.71
C ASP A 267 10.50 7.57 -17.69
N ILE A 268 10.12 8.12 -16.53
CA ILE A 268 8.79 8.68 -16.30
C ILE A 268 8.51 9.93 -17.16
N ASP A 269 9.53 10.75 -17.45
CA ASP A 269 9.37 11.97 -18.23
C ASP A 269 9.14 11.61 -19.70
N ALA A 270 9.88 10.61 -20.21
CA ALA A 270 9.67 10.07 -21.55
C ALA A 270 8.28 9.44 -21.68
N TYR A 271 7.84 8.67 -20.68
CA TYR A 271 6.49 8.07 -20.66
C TYR A 271 5.39 9.14 -20.60
N GLN A 272 5.54 10.18 -19.78
CA GLN A 272 4.58 11.29 -19.72
C GLN A 272 4.47 12.01 -21.07
N LYS A 273 5.60 12.20 -21.76
CA LYS A 273 5.62 12.80 -23.11
C LYS A 273 4.86 11.92 -24.10
N GLN A 274 5.11 10.61 -24.10
CA GLN A 274 4.38 9.65 -24.94
C GLN A 274 2.87 9.75 -24.71
N VAL A 275 2.41 9.70 -23.45
CA VAL A 275 0.98 9.81 -23.12
C VAL A 275 0.38 11.16 -23.57
N THR A 276 1.17 12.24 -23.50
CA THR A 276 0.74 13.56 -23.98
C THR A 276 0.54 13.57 -25.50
N GLU A 277 1.47 12.98 -26.25
CA GLU A 277 1.38 12.87 -27.71
C GLU A 277 0.19 12.00 -28.14
N GLU A 278 -0.03 10.85 -27.47
CA GLU A 278 -1.16 9.96 -27.74
C GLU A 278 -2.51 10.64 -27.48
N ARG A 279 -2.65 11.37 -26.36
CA ARG A 279 -3.89 12.10 -26.08
C ARG A 279 -4.12 13.30 -26.99
N GLN A 280 -3.07 14.04 -27.34
CA GLN A 280 -3.18 15.15 -28.29
C GLN A 280 -3.61 14.66 -29.69
N ALA A 281 -3.15 13.47 -30.09
CA ALA A 281 -3.58 12.85 -31.35
C ALA A 281 -5.06 12.42 -31.30
N ALA A 282 -5.55 11.94 -30.16
CA ALA A 282 -6.96 11.57 -29.97
C ALA A 282 -7.88 12.80 -29.88
N GLU A 283 -7.40 13.91 -29.29
CA GLU A 283 -8.16 15.15 -29.11
C GLU A 283 -7.38 16.38 -29.65
N PRO A 284 -7.33 16.59 -30.97
CA PRO A 284 -6.49 17.63 -31.58
C PRO A 284 -6.84 19.06 -31.15
N ASN A 285 -8.10 19.29 -30.79
CA ASN A 285 -8.62 20.61 -30.41
C ASN A 285 -8.46 20.92 -28.91
N ALA A 286 -7.94 19.99 -28.11
CA ALA A 286 -7.76 20.19 -26.69
C ALA A 286 -6.57 21.13 -26.43
N THR A 287 -6.85 22.27 -25.80
CA THR A 287 -5.82 23.24 -25.39
C THR A 287 -5.15 22.79 -24.10
N ASN A 288 -3.83 23.00 -23.97
CA ASN A 288 -3.05 22.71 -22.76
C ASN A 288 -3.00 21.22 -22.34
N MET A 289 -3.01 20.28 -23.30
CA MET A 289 -2.95 18.84 -23.04
C MET A 289 -1.77 18.44 -22.13
N ALA A 290 -0.58 19.01 -22.36
CA ALA A 290 0.59 18.74 -21.53
C ALA A 290 0.38 19.09 -20.04
N ALA A 291 -0.34 20.18 -19.75
CA ALA A 291 -0.65 20.58 -18.38
C ALA A 291 -1.71 19.66 -17.76
N GLN A 292 -2.71 19.23 -18.55
CA GLN A 292 -3.72 18.27 -18.10
C GLN A 292 -3.09 16.91 -17.78
N VAL A 293 -2.26 16.37 -18.66
CA VAL A 293 -1.53 15.11 -18.42
C VAL A 293 -0.64 15.21 -17.19
N LYS A 294 0.09 16.32 -17.03
CA LYS A 294 0.89 16.55 -15.82
C LYS A 294 0.02 16.57 -14.56
N LYS A 295 -1.17 17.19 -14.62
CA LYS A 295 -2.13 17.18 -13.50
C LYS A 295 -2.63 15.77 -13.21
N ASP A 296 -2.92 14.96 -14.21
CA ASP A 296 -3.34 13.57 -14.01
C ASP A 296 -2.25 12.71 -13.38
N PHE A 297 -0.99 12.93 -13.77
CA PHE A 297 0.13 12.18 -13.23
C PHE A 297 0.43 12.53 -11.77
N TYR A 298 0.35 13.81 -11.38
CA TYR A 298 0.84 14.26 -10.08
C TYR A 298 -0.22 14.87 -9.16
N GLY A 299 -1.44 15.11 -9.66
CA GLY A 299 -2.48 15.86 -8.94
C GLY A 299 -3.16 15.07 -7.82
N SER A 300 -3.26 13.75 -7.95
CA SER A 300 -3.81 12.86 -6.90
C SER A 300 -2.73 12.34 -5.93
N VAL A 301 -1.46 12.67 -6.16
CA VAL A 301 -0.35 12.18 -5.34
C VAL A 301 -0.02 13.24 -4.28
N ILE A 302 0.03 12.82 -3.02
CA ILE A 302 0.47 13.69 -1.93
C ILE A 302 1.94 14.07 -2.20
N SER A 303 2.21 15.34 -2.45
CA SER A 303 3.57 15.82 -2.72
C SER A 303 4.48 15.54 -1.52
N GLU A 304 5.44 14.62 -1.68
CA GLU A 304 6.47 14.35 -0.68
C GLU A 304 7.41 15.55 -0.46
N LYS A 305 7.48 16.47 -1.43
CA LYS A 305 8.27 17.70 -1.31
C LYS A 305 7.45 18.76 -0.60
N MET A 306 7.90 19.13 0.60
CA MET A 306 7.39 20.29 1.33
C MET A 306 7.52 21.54 0.46
N GLY A 307 6.43 22.29 0.32
CA GLY A 307 6.45 23.60 -0.32
C GLY A 307 7.40 24.55 0.39
N TRP A 308 7.88 25.58 -0.30
CA TRP A 308 8.86 26.53 0.24
C TRP A 308 8.39 27.17 1.56
N GLY A 309 7.11 27.55 1.64
CA GLY A 309 6.51 28.11 2.87
C GLY A 309 6.47 27.11 4.01
N THR A 310 6.13 25.84 3.72
CA THR A 310 6.15 24.76 4.71
C THR A 310 7.57 24.50 5.21
N ARG A 311 8.58 24.53 4.33
CA ARG A 311 10.00 24.39 4.74
C ARG A 311 10.43 25.51 5.67
N LEU A 312 10.06 26.75 5.36
CA LEU A 312 10.39 27.91 6.17
C LEU A 312 9.72 27.84 7.54
N LEU A 313 8.43 27.45 7.59
CA LEU A 313 7.70 27.21 8.83
C LEU A 313 8.35 26.09 9.66
N THR A 314 8.65 24.94 9.07
CA THR A 314 9.30 23.82 9.77
C THR A 314 10.68 24.19 10.29
N PHE A 315 11.46 24.96 9.53
CA PHE A 315 12.74 25.48 10.00
C PHE A 315 12.57 26.43 11.17
N ALA A 316 11.59 27.34 11.12
CA ALA A 316 11.28 28.24 12.24
C ALA A 316 10.85 27.46 13.50
N VAL A 317 9.98 26.46 13.36
CA VAL A 317 9.56 25.59 14.47
C VAL A 317 10.74 24.81 15.04
N ALA A 318 11.64 24.30 14.20
CA ALA A 318 12.84 23.60 14.65
C ALA A 318 13.79 24.54 15.42
N ILE A 319 13.98 25.78 14.96
CA ILE A 319 14.76 26.79 15.69
C ILE A 319 14.13 27.07 17.06
N VAL A 320 12.81 27.32 17.11
CA VAL A 320 12.10 27.57 18.36
C VAL A 320 12.24 26.37 19.30
N PHE A 321 12.08 25.15 18.79
CA PHE A 321 12.24 23.93 19.59
C PHE A 321 13.66 23.81 20.17
N VAL A 322 14.70 24.00 19.34
CA VAL A 322 16.10 23.97 19.80
C VAL A 322 16.36 25.07 20.83
N LEU A 323 15.89 26.29 20.60
CA LEU A 323 15.99 27.38 21.57
C LEU A 323 15.33 27.00 22.89
N THR A 324 14.08 26.50 22.87
CA THR A 324 13.38 26.08 24.09
C THR A 324 14.07 24.92 24.83
N CYS A 325 14.66 23.98 24.10
CA CYS A 325 15.46 22.92 24.72
C CYS A 325 16.72 23.49 25.36
N LEU A 326 17.41 24.40 24.69
CA LEU A 326 18.63 25.02 25.22
C LEU A 326 18.34 25.95 26.40
N THR A 327 17.24 26.71 26.39
CA THR A 327 16.81 27.50 27.56
C THR A 327 16.46 26.60 28.75
N ASN A 328 15.79 25.47 28.50
CA ASN A 328 15.46 24.51 29.55
C ASN A 328 16.72 23.84 30.12
N ILE A 329 17.72 23.53 29.27
CA ILE A 329 19.01 22.98 29.71
C ILE A 329 19.87 24.02 30.44
N SER A 330 19.82 25.29 30.02
CA SER A 330 20.64 26.35 30.63
C SER A 330 20.10 26.86 31.96
N GLY A 331 18.85 26.55 32.29
CA GLY A 331 18.17 27.01 33.51
C GLY A 331 17.62 28.44 33.43
N HIS A 332 17.81 29.13 32.31
CA HIS A 332 17.39 30.52 32.11
C HIS A 332 15.97 30.61 31.54
N SER A 333 15.25 31.68 31.91
CA SER A 333 13.93 31.93 31.33
C SER A 333 14.03 32.33 29.85
N VAL A 334 12.97 32.07 29.07
CA VAL A 334 12.92 32.45 27.65
C VAL A 334 13.09 33.97 27.48
N GLY A 335 12.59 34.78 28.42
CA GLY A 335 12.74 36.23 28.40
C GLY A 335 14.19 36.69 28.59
N ASP A 336 14.93 36.03 29.49
CA ASP A 336 16.33 36.36 29.78
C ASP A 336 17.25 36.02 28.61
N VAL A 337 17.01 34.89 27.95
CA VAL A 337 17.78 34.47 26.77
C VAL A 337 17.54 35.36 25.55
N ILE A 338 16.33 35.92 25.40
CA ILE A 338 16.03 36.88 24.32
C ILE A 338 16.82 38.19 24.52
N GLN A 339 16.98 38.63 25.78
CA GLN A 339 17.71 39.87 26.10
C GLN A 339 19.23 39.64 26.15
N HIS A 340 19.68 38.45 26.54
CA HIS A 340 21.10 38.09 26.72
C HIS A 340 21.41 36.75 26.04
N PRO A 341 21.65 36.73 24.72
CA PRO A 341 21.84 35.49 23.95
C PRO A 341 23.05 34.65 24.40
N SER A 342 24.04 35.25 25.07
CA SER A 342 25.20 34.55 25.63
C SER A 342 24.84 33.53 26.72
N ASN A 343 23.71 33.72 27.41
CA ASN A 343 23.29 32.88 28.54
C ASN A 343 22.84 31.47 28.12
N LEU A 344 22.63 31.25 26.81
CA LEU A 344 22.40 29.92 26.23
C LEU A 344 23.60 28.97 26.39
N ILE A 345 24.82 29.51 26.44
CA ILE A 345 26.08 28.74 26.45
C ILE A 345 26.69 28.66 27.86
N HIS A 346 26.12 29.42 28.80
CA HIS A 346 26.56 29.49 30.20
C HIS A 346 25.42 28.98 31.10
N PRO A 347 25.32 27.65 31.31
CA PRO A 347 24.31 27.09 32.20
C PRO A 347 24.50 27.64 33.62
N GLU A 348 23.41 28.03 34.27
CA GLU A 348 23.45 28.38 35.69
C GLU A 348 23.78 27.13 36.52
N THR A 349 24.91 27.14 37.20
CA THR A 349 25.34 26.05 38.10
C THR A 349 24.65 26.10 39.45
N VAL A 350 23.46 26.71 39.54
CA VAL A 350 22.71 26.74 40.79
C VAL A 350 21.94 25.43 40.90
N LEU A 351 22.62 24.40 41.39
CA LEU A 351 21.93 23.38 42.17
C LEU A 351 21.18 24.15 43.26
N HIS A 352 19.86 23.99 43.34
CA HIS A 352 19.10 24.47 44.50
C HIS A 352 19.77 23.86 45.74
N ASP A 353 20.59 24.67 46.42
CA ASP A 353 21.15 24.33 47.71
C ASP A 353 19.96 24.23 48.67
N THR A 354 19.50 23.01 48.88
CA THR A 354 18.59 22.67 49.97
C THR A 354 19.38 22.78 51.26
N ASN A 355 19.65 24.00 51.72
CA ASN A 355 20.05 24.33 53.09
C ASN A 355 20.09 25.85 53.25
N GLU A 356 18.97 26.43 53.64
CA GLU A 356 18.98 27.48 54.66
C GLU A 356 17.60 27.62 55.28
N THR A 357 17.40 26.86 56.36
CA THR A 357 16.59 27.31 57.48
C THR A 357 17.20 28.62 57.99
N GLN A 358 16.51 29.75 57.84
CA GLN A 358 16.48 30.80 58.85
C GLN A 358 15.21 31.66 58.73
N SER A 359 14.27 31.37 59.63
CA SER A 359 13.58 32.36 60.46
C SER A 359 13.41 33.79 59.89
N VAL A 360 12.26 34.01 59.24
CA VAL A 360 11.43 35.24 59.18
C VAL A 360 12.16 36.60 59.31
N LYS A 361 12.46 37.22 58.16
CA LYS A 361 12.04 38.58 57.78
C LYS A 361 12.47 38.92 56.37
#